data_AF-A0ABC8JZ55-F1
#
_entry.id   AF-A0ABC8JZ55-F1
#
_cell.length_a   1.000
_cell.length_b   1.000
_cell.length_c   1.000
_cell.angle_alpha   90.00
_cell.angle_beta   90.00
_cell.angle_gamma   90.00
#
_symmetry.space_group_name_H-M   'P 1'
#
loop_
_entity.id
_entity.type
_entity.pdbx_description
1 polymer ?
#
loop_
_entity_poly.entity_id
_entity_poly.type
_entity_poly.pdbx_seq_one_letter_code
_entity_poly.pdbx_strand_id
1 'polypeptide(L)'
;MDGQWPVKNIGPVVPSKFLDNRLPEDKDYELGDSKTEPDESILRWLENKPAKSVVYVAFGTLVALSDKQMKETAMAIKQTGYNFLWSVRDSERSKLPSGFVEEAVEKDTGLVAKWVPQLDVLAHDSIGCFVTHCGWNSTLEALCLGVPLVGMPQWTDQPTNAKFIEDVWKIGVRVKTDEEGFVSKEEIARCVVEVMEGEKGKVMRKNVENLKVLAREAISEGGSSDKSIDEFVAMMT
;
A
#
# COMPACT_ATOMS: atom_id res chain seq x y z
N MET A 1 24.15 16.17 26.36
CA MET A 1 22.88 15.66 25.83
C MET A 1 22.68 14.30 26.48
N ASP A 2 22.20 14.29 27.72
CA ASP A 2 21.90 13.07 28.45
C ASP A 2 20.39 12.83 28.32
N GLY A 3 19.98 11.68 27.79
CA GLY A 3 18.57 11.30 27.68
C GLY A 3 18.07 10.85 26.30
N GLN A 4 18.91 10.76 25.27
CA GLN A 4 18.51 10.05 24.05
C GLN A 4 18.75 8.55 24.21
N TRP A 5 17.67 7.78 24.07
CA TRP A 5 17.74 6.33 23.92
C TRP A 5 18.59 6.01 22.69
N PRO A 6 19.51 5.02 22.74
CA PRO A 6 20.37 4.67 21.62
C PRO A 6 19.59 3.88 20.56
N VAL A 7 18.63 4.54 19.90
CA VAL A 7 17.80 3.93 18.86
C VAL A 7 18.61 3.77 17.57
N LYS A 8 18.50 2.58 16.96
CA LYS A 8 19.09 2.25 15.67
C LYS A 8 17.98 1.86 14.69
N ASN A 9 18.05 2.39 13.47
CA ASN A 9 17.11 2.04 12.42
C ASN A 9 17.66 0.84 11.66
N ILE A 10 16.88 -0.25 11.60
CA ILE A 10 17.27 -1.50 10.92
C ILE A 10 16.35 -1.84 9.74
N GLY A 11 15.45 -0.93 9.36
CA GLY A 11 14.51 -1.13 8.27
C GLY A 11 14.95 -0.48 6.95
N PRO A 12 14.11 -0.55 5.91
CA PRO A 12 12.86 -1.32 5.83
C PRO A 12 13.07 -2.84 5.92
N VAL A 13 12.04 -3.56 6.36
CA VAL A 13 12.04 -5.05 6.46
C VAL A 13 11.27 -5.70 5.30
N VAL A 14 11.24 -5.03 4.15
CA VAL A 14 10.69 -5.59 2.91
C VAL A 14 11.68 -6.65 2.39
N PRO A 15 11.22 -7.82 1.91
CA PRO A 15 12.09 -8.90 1.48
C PRO A 15 13.17 -8.46 0.48
N SER A 16 14.37 -8.99 0.65
CA SER A 16 15.57 -8.64 -0.13
C SER A 16 15.35 -8.71 -1.64
N LYS A 17 14.57 -9.68 -2.13
CA LYS A 17 14.14 -9.81 -3.55
C LYS A 17 13.66 -8.48 -4.15
N PHE A 18 12.95 -7.65 -3.38
CA PHE A 18 12.36 -6.40 -3.86
C PHE A 18 13.28 -5.18 -3.71
N LEU A 19 14.37 -5.30 -2.94
CA LEU A 19 15.24 -4.18 -2.59
C LEU A 19 16.68 -4.40 -3.04
N ASP A 20 17.55 -4.94 -2.19
CA ASP A 20 19.00 -5.07 -2.39
C ASP A 20 19.42 -6.39 -3.04
N ASN A 21 18.54 -7.39 -3.06
CA ASN A 21 18.74 -8.71 -3.64
C ASN A 21 20.02 -9.44 -3.14
N ARG A 22 20.43 -9.14 -1.90
CA ARG A 22 21.60 -9.74 -1.23
C ARG A 22 21.30 -11.10 -0.62
N LEU A 23 20.04 -11.39 -0.31
CA LEU A 23 19.58 -12.64 0.29
C LEU A 23 18.66 -13.38 -0.71
N PRO A 24 19.19 -14.32 -1.53
CA PRO A 24 18.41 -14.97 -2.58
C PRO A 24 17.19 -15.74 -2.10
N GLU A 25 17.19 -16.20 -0.85
CA GLU A 25 16.09 -16.95 -0.24
C GLU A 25 14.99 -16.04 0.32
N ASP A 26 15.28 -14.76 0.56
CA ASP A 26 14.34 -13.79 1.12
C ASP A 26 13.44 -13.19 0.03
N LYS A 27 12.43 -13.98 -0.36
CA LYS A 27 11.57 -13.72 -1.53
C LYS A 27 10.21 -13.13 -1.18
N ASP A 28 9.67 -13.44 -0.01
CA ASP A 28 8.33 -13.05 0.43
C ASP A 28 8.22 -13.22 1.97
N TYR A 29 7.11 -12.79 2.55
CA TYR A 29 6.79 -13.04 3.95
C TYR A 29 6.35 -14.50 4.18
N GLU A 30 7.25 -15.31 4.77
CA GLU A 30 6.99 -16.75 5.01
C GLU A 30 6.01 -17.06 6.16
N LEU A 31 5.82 -16.11 7.08
CA LEU A 31 4.97 -16.23 8.25
C LEU A 31 3.79 -15.26 8.17
N GLY A 32 2.58 -15.81 8.18
CA GLY A 32 1.32 -15.06 8.18
C GLY A 32 0.13 -15.99 7.91
N ASP A 33 -1.10 -15.48 8.09
CA ASP A 33 -2.35 -16.18 7.71
C ASP A 33 -2.47 -16.44 6.19
N SER A 34 -1.43 -16.08 5.43
CA SER A 34 -1.28 -15.96 3.98
C SER A 34 -0.65 -17.18 3.31
N LYS A 35 -0.58 -18.36 3.94
CA LYS A 35 -0.06 -19.61 3.34
C LYS A 35 -0.97 -20.21 2.26
N THR A 36 -1.48 -19.40 1.34
CA THR A 36 -1.99 -19.87 0.06
C THR A 36 -1.01 -19.39 -0.99
N GLU A 37 -0.58 -20.29 -1.87
CA GLU A 37 0.21 -19.90 -3.05
C GLU A 37 -0.41 -18.65 -3.70
N PRO A 38 0.41 -17.68 -4.13
CA PRO A 38 -0.08 -16.49 -4.78
C PRO A 38 -1.01 -16.91 -5.90
N ASP A 39 -2.25 -16.43 -5.87
CA ASP A 39 -3.19 -16.68 -6.96
C ASP A 39 -2.64 -15.99 -8.22
N GLU A 40 -1.94 -16.77 -9.04
CA GLU A 40 -1.32 -16.29 -10.28
C GLU A 40 -2.32 -15.59 -11.19
N SER A 41 -3.62 -15.88 -11.05
CA SER A 41 -4.66 -15.20 -11.81
C SER A 41 -4.70 -13.68 -11.52
N ILE A 42 -4.34 -13.25 -10.31
CA ILE A 42 -4.24 -11.83 -9.96
C ILE A 42 -3.14 -11.16 -10.77
N LEU A 43 -1.95 -11.76 -10.81
CA LEU A 43 -0.81 -11.19 -11.53
C LEU A 43 -1.06 -11.21 -13.04
N ARG A 44 -1.61 -12.31 -13.59
CA ARG A 44 -2.01 -12.38 -15.02
C ARG A 44 -3.07 -11.35 -15.37
N TRP A 45 -4.01 -11.07 -14.47
CA TRP A 45 -4.98 -10.00 -14.69
C TRP A 45 -4.31 -8.63 -14.76
N LEU A 46 -3.35 -8.36 -13.87
CA LEU A 46 -2.56 -7.12 -13.86
C LEU A 46 -1.67 -6.96 -15.11
N GLU A 47 -1.08 -8.04 -15.63
CA GLU A 47 -0.27 -8.04 -16.86
C GLU A 47 -1.05 -7.54 -18.08
N ASN A 48 -2.37 -7.75 -18.10
CA ASN A 48 -3.25 -7.32 -19.18
C ASN A 48 -3.74 -5.87 -19.03
N LYS A 49 -3.30 -5.14 -17.98
CA LYS A 49 -3.68 -3.74 -17.77
C LYS A 49 -2.55 -2.79 -18.15
N PRO A 50 -2.86 -1.61 -18.72
CA PRO A 50 -1.84 -0.60 -19.00
C PRO A 50 -1.04 -0.20 -17.76
N ALA A 51 0.18 0.28 -17.96
CA ALA A 51 1.00 0.81 -16.87
C ALA A 51 0.27 1.91 -16.11
N LYS A 52 0.38 1.88 -14.78
CA LYS A 52 -0.20 2.86 -13.86
C LYS A 52 -1.70 3.13 -14.04
N SER A 53 -2.47 2.10 -14.43
CA SER A 53 -3.92 2.20 -14.68
C SER A 53 -4.81 1.53 -13.64
N VAL A 54 -4.21 0.80 -12.69
CA VAL A 54 -4.92 0.04 -11.67
C VAL A 54 -4.80 0.71 -10.31
N VAL A 55 -5.93 0.87 -9.62
CA VAL A 55 -6.01 1.30 -8.22
C VAL A 55 -6.00 0.06 -7.34
N TYR A 56 -4.95 -0.12 -6.54
CA TYR A 56 -4.92 -1.15 -5.51
C TYR A 56 -5.62 -0.65 -4.24
N VAL A 57 -6.43 -1.48 -3.60
CA VAL A 57 -7.19 -1.14 -2.39
C VAL A 57 -7.02 -2.25 -1.36
N ALA A 58 -6.55 -1.89 -0.16
CA ALA A 58 -6.45 -2.83 0.96
C ALA A 58 -6.41 -2.10 2.31
N PHE A 59 -7.08 -2.68 3.31
CA PHE A 59 -7.16 -2.14 4.67
C PHE A 59 -6.43 -3.02 5.69
N GLY A 60 -5.46 -3.83 5.23
CA GLY A 60 -4.67 -4.70 6.10
C GLY A 60 -5.50 -5.83 6.73
N THR A 61 -4.99 -6.38 7.84
CA THR A 61 -5.55 -7.58 8.48
C THR A 61 -6.56 -7.28 9.59
N LEU A 62 -6.45 -6.11 10.24
CA LEU A 62 -7.22 -5.79 11.45
C LEU A 62 -8.36 -4.78 11.23
N VAL A 63 -8.29 -3.92 10.20
CA VAL A 63 -9.35 -2.93 9.97
C VAL A 63 -10.60 -3.61 9.44
N ALA A 64 -11.73 -3.40 10.11
CA ALA A 64 -13.05 -3.72 9.62
C ALA A 64 -13.79 -2.42 9.29
N LEU A 65 -14.23 -2.26 8.04
CA LEU A 65 -15.01 -1.09 7.64
C LEU A 65 -16.47 -1.26 8.04
N SER A 66 -17.16 -0.17 8.32
CA SER A 66 -18.63 -0.20 8.45
C SER A 66 -19.28 -0.49 7.09
N ASP A 67 -20.48 -1.06 7.08
CA ASP A 67 -21.22 -1.35 5.83
C ASP A 67 -21.41 -0.08 4.98
N LYS A 68 -21.66 1.05 5.65
CA LYS A 68 -21.77 2.37 5.03
C LYS A 68 -20.46 2.76 4.34
N GLN A 69 -19.32 2.63 5.02
CA GLN A 69 -18.02 2.99 4.47
C GLN A 69 -17.56 2.03 3.36
N MET A 70 -17.86 0.74 3.49
CA MET A 70 -17.60 -0.27 2.45
C MET A 70 -18.33 0.09 1.16
N LYS A 71 -19.62 0.44 1.27
CA LYS A 71 -20.44 0.88 0.13
C LYS A 71 -19.89 2.14 -0.53
N GLU A 72 -19.53 3.16 0.24
CA GLU A 72 -18.96 4.40 -0.34
C GLU A 72 -17.63 4.14 -1.03
N THR A 73 -16.77 3.32 -0.43
CA THR A 73 -15.48 2.94 -1.02
C THR A 73 -15.69 2.22 -2.36
N ALA A 74 -16.61 1.27 -2.42
CA ALA A 74 -16.99 0.57 -3.65
C ALA A 74 -17.53 1.52 -4.72
N MET A 75 -18.43 2.44 -4.34
CA MET A 75 -19.00 3.41 -5.27
C MET A 75 -17.96 4.41 -5.78
N ALA A 76 -17.04 4.86 -4.93
CA ALA A 76 -15.96 5.76 -5.30
C ALA A 76 -15.05 5.15 -6.35
N ILE A 77 -14.60 3.91 -6.12
CA ILE A 77 -13.73 3.18 -7.04
C ILE A 77 -14.40 3.07 -8.42
N LYS A 78 -15.67 2.63 -8.46
CA LYS A 78 -16.44 2.56 -9.72
C LYS A 78 -16.57 3.92 -10.40
N GLN A 79 -16.83 4.98 -9.62
CA GLN A 79 -17.00 6.34 -10.15
C GLN A 79 -15.73 6.87 -10.79
N THR A 80 -14.55 6.45 -10.33
CA THR A 80 -13.28 6.90 -10.93
C THR A 80 -13.05 6.37 -12.34
N GLY A 81 -13.67 5.25 -12.71
CA GLY A 81 -13.48 4.60 -14.00
C GLY A 81 -12.13 3.90 -14.18
N TYR A 82 -11.24 3.92 -13.17
CA TYR A 82 -10.00 3.15 -13.21
C TYR A 82 -10.25 1.66 -12.99
N ASN A 83 -9.35 0.84 -13.53
CA ASN A 83 -9.29 -0.56 -13.15
C ASN A 83 -8.95 -0.66 -11.65
N PHE A 84 -9.45 -1.67 -10.96
CA PHE A 84 -9.14 -1.83 -9.54
C PHE A 84 -8.85 -3.26 -9.12
N LEU A 85 -7.97 -3.39 -8.13
CA LEU A 85 -7.76 -4.63 -7.40
C LEU A 85 -8.04 -4.36 -5.92
N TRP A 86 -9.00 -5.05 -5.34
CA TRP A 86 -9.38 -4.86 -3.95
C TRP A 86 -9.20 -6.15 -3.14
N SER A 87 -8.32 -6.10 -2.15
CA SER A 87 -8.23 -7.13 -1.11
C SER A 87 -9.38 -6.97 -0.09
N VAL A 88 -10.31 -7.91 -0.08
CA VAL A 88 -11.47 -7.95 0.83
C VAL A 88 -11.56 -9.31 1.51
N ARG A 89 -11.31 -9.33 2.83
CA ARG A 89 -11.38 -10.54 3.66
C ARG A 89 -12.79 -11.12 3.66
N ASP A 90 -12.90 -12.44 3.81
CA ASP A 90 -14.20 -13.14 3.78
C ASP A 90 -15.20 -12.59 4.80
N SER A 91 -14.73 -12.21 5.99
CA SER A 91 -15.57 -11.61 7.05
C SER A 91 -16.17 -10.26 6.65
N GLU A 92 -15.58 -9.57 5.67
CA GLU A 92 -15.99 -8.24 5.21
C GLU A 92 -16.73 -8.30 3.86
N ARG A 93 -16.66 -9.43 3.13
CA ARG A 93 -17.23 -9.57 1.78
C ARG A 93 -18.74 -9.33 1.74
N SER A 94 -19.47 -9.71 2.78
CA SER A 94 -20.93 -9.50 2.85
C SER A 94 -21.34 -8.02 2.88
N LYS A 95 -20.41 -7.11 3.18
CA LYS A 95 -20.62 -5.66 3.23
C LYS A 95 -20.51 -4.99 1.85
N LEU A 96 -20.00 -5.71 0.85
CA LEU A 96 -19.92 -5.20 -0.51
C LEU A 96 -21.33 -4.98 -1.09
N PRO A 97 -21.53 -3.94 -1.93
CA PRO A 97 -22.81 -3.77 -2.62
C PRO A 97 -23.15 -5.00 -3.47
N SER A 98 -24.43 -5.37 -3.48
CA SER A 98 -24.92 -6.47 -4.33
C SER A 98 -24.57 -6.24 -5.81
N GLY A 99 -24.06 -7.27 -6.49
CA GLY A 99 -23.65 -7.22 -7.89
C GLY A 99 -22.29 -6.53 -8.14
N PHE A 100 -21.63 -6.00 -7.11
CA PHE A 100 -20.38 -5.25 -7.29
C PHE A 100 -19.25 -6.10 -7.89
N VAL A 101 -19.08 -7.32 -7.39
CA VAL A 101 -18.00 -8.22 -7.82
C VAL A 101 -18.32 -8.79 -9.20
N GLU A 102 -19.56 -9.23 -9.40
CA GLU A 102 -20.04 -9.81 -10.65
C GLU A 102 -19.90 -8.82 -11.80
N GLU A 103 -20.32 -7.57 -11.60
CA GLU A 103 -20.21 -6.53 -12.62
C GLU A 103 -18.75 -6.18 -12.94
N ALA A 104 -17.87 -6.15 -11.93
CA ALA A 104 -16.45 -5.85 -12.13
C ALA A 104 -15.75 -6.94 -12.97
N VAL A 105 -16.12 -8.21 -12.75
CA VAL A 105 -15.63 -9.36 -13.51
C VAL A 105 -16.21 -9.36 -14.93
N GLU A 106 -17.52 -9.16 -15.09
CA GLU A 106 -18.19 -9.15 -16.40
C GLU A 106 -17.62 -8.07 -17.34
N LYS A 107 -17.31 -6.89 -16.79
CA LYS A 107 -16.75 -5.76 -17.55
C LYS A 107 -15.23 -5.76 -17.65
N ASP A 108 -14.54 -6.71 -17.01
CA ASP A 108 -13.08 -6.75 -16.87
C ASP A 108 -12.48 -5.44 -16.32
N THR A 109 -13.20 -4.76 -15.43
CA THR A 109 -12.79 -3.48 -14.82
C THR A 109 -12.22 -3.64 -13.41
N GLY A 110 -12.35 -4.81 -12.79
CA GLY A 110 -11.74 -5.01 -11.47
C GLY A 110 -11.79 -6.42 -10.94
N LEU A 111 -10.94 -6.67 -9.96
CA LEU A 111 -10.81 -7.94 -9.28
C LEU A 111 -10.95 -7.75 -7.77
N VAL A 112 -11.76 -8.61 -7.12
CA VAL A 112 -11.93 -8.63 -5.66
C VAL A 112 -11.43 -9.97 -5.14
N ALA A 113 -10.29 -9.94 -4.47
CA ALA A 113 -9.61 -11.13 -3.96
C ALA A 113 -9.63 -11.15 -2.44
N LYS A 114 -9.75 -12.35 -1.86
CA LYS A 114 -9.64 -12.51 -0.40
C LYS A 114 -8.25 -12.14 0.08
N TRP A 115 -7.26 -12.60 -0.66
CA TRP A 115 -5.84 -12.40 -0.39
C TRP A 115 -5.15 -12.07 -1.73
N VAL A 116 -4.18 -11.17 -1.67
CA VAL A 116 -3.50 -10.53 -2.80
C VAL A 116 -2.01 -10.51 -2.49
N PRO A 117 -1.10 -11.14 -3.25
CA PRO A 117 0.35 -11.09 -2.96
C PRO A 117 0.87 -9.64 -3.00
N GLN A 118 0.80 -8.93 -1.87
CA GLN A 118 0.81 -7.47 -1.84
C GLN A 118 2.13 -6.90 -2.35
N LEU A 119 3.25 -7.56 -2.04
CA LEU A 119 4.57 -7.15 -2.53
C LEU A 119 4.66 -7.28 -4.06
N ASP A 120 4.26 -8.42 -4.64
CA ASP A 120 4.27 -8.60 -6.09
C ASP A 120 3.27 -7.65 -6.79
N VAL A 121 2.11 -7.40 -6.18
CA VAL A 121 1.15 -6.42 -6.69
C VAL A 121 1.70 -5.00 -6.66
N LEU A 122 2.22 -4.54 -5.51
CA LEU A 122 2.80 -3.20 -5.40
C LEU A 122 4.03 -3.03 -6.30
N ALA A 123 4.76 -4.10 -6.60
CA ALA A 123 5.87 -4.11 -7.54
C ALA A 123 5.42 -4.10 -9.01
N HIS A 124 4.14 -4.40 -9.31
CA HIS A 124 3.65 -4.52 -10.68
C HIS A 124 3.44 -3.15 -11.34
N ASP A 125 3.88 -3.01 -12.60
CA ASP A 125 3.88 -1.73 -13.32
C ASP A 125 2.48 -1.15 -13.56
N SER A 126 1.45 -2.00 -13.63
CA SER A 126 0.06 -1.55 -13.80
C SER A 126 -0.52 -0.82 -12.58
N ILE A 127 0.06 -0.97 -11.38
CA ILE A 127 -0.41 -0.27 -10.18
C ILE A 127 -0.07 1.22 -10.28
N GLY A 128 -1.10 2.05 -10.34
CA GLY A 128 -0.99 3.51 -10.40
C GLY A 128 -0.99 4.17 -9.02
N CYS A 129 -1.82 3.68 -8.10
CA CYS A 129 -1.83 4.13 -6.71
C CYS A 129 -2.39 3.06 -5.76
N PHE A 130 -2.18 3.26 -4.46
CA PHE A 130 -2.67 2.38 -3.41
C PHE A 130 -3.55 3.14 -2.40
N VAL A 131 -4.83 2.78 -2.35
CA VAL A 131 -5.77 3.20 -1.30
C VAL A 131 -5.54 2.31 -0.09
N THR A 132 -5.06 2.91 1.00
CA THR A 132 -4.57 2.18 2.17
C THR A 132 -5.13 2.74 3.47
N HIS A 133 -5.31 1.86 4.45
CA HIS A 133 -5.50 2.23 5.86
C HIS A 133 -4.28 2.91 6.52
N CYS A 134 -3.15 3.07 5.82
CA CYS A 134 -1.91 3.66 6.35
C CYS A 134 -1.26 2.87 7.50
N GLY A 135 -1.47 1.55 7.56
CA GLY A 135 -0.66 0.69 8.44
C GLY A 135 0.82 0.81 8.09
N TRP A 136 1.71 0.72 9.10
CA TRP A 136 3.14 0.99 8.91
C TRP A 136 3.80 0.10 7.86
N ASN A 137 3.56 -1.21 7.90
CA ASN A 137 4.12 -2.15 6.92
C ASN A 137 3.65 -1.83 5.50
N SER A 138 2.34 -1.71 5.27
CA SER A 138 1.78 -1.34 3.96
C SER A 138 2.28 0.01 3.45
N THR A 139 2.53 0.96 4.35
CA THR A 139 3.10 2.27 4.00
C THR A 139 4.54 2.13 3.54
N LEU A 140 5.36 1.38 4.29
CA LEU A 140 6.76 1.12 3.92
C LEU A 140 6.88 0.32 2.64
N GLU A 141 6.05 -0.69 2.43
CA GLU A 141 6.05 -1.51 1.20
C GLU A 141 5.75 -0.64 -0.03
N ALA A 142 4.71 0.20 0.03
CA ALA A 142 4.37 1.10 -1.05
C ALA A 142 5.48 2.14 -1.32
N LEU A 143 6.08 2.69 -0.26
CA LEU A 143 7.22 3.61 -0.36
C LEU A 143 8.42 2.93 -1.02
N CYS A 144 8.78 1.73 -0.56
CA CYS A 144 9.88 0.93 -1.08
C CYS A 144 9.68 0.51 -2.54
N LEU A 145 8.42 0.35 -2.96
CA LEU A 145 8.07 -0.10 -4.31
C LEU A 145 7.72 1.05 -5.28
N GLY A 146 7.65 2.29 -4.78
CA GLY A 146 7.44 3.47 -5.62
C GLY A 146 5.97 3.76 -5.93
N VAL A 147 5.06 3.31 -5.06
CA VAL A 147 3.61 3.45 -5.28
C VAL A 147 3.07 4.63 -4.45
N PRO A 148 2.49 5.66 -5.09
CA PRO A 148 1.88 6.77 -4.36
C PRO A 148 0.58 6.35 -3.67
N LEU A 149 0.25 7.04 -2.59
CA LEU A 149 -0.78 6.59 -1.63
C LEU A 149 -2.02 7.47 -1.61
N VAL A 150 -3.18 6.85 -1.45
CA VAL A 150 -4.40 7.50 -0.96
C VAL A 150 -4.64 6.98 0.46
N GLY A 151 -4.32 7.81 1.45
CA GLY A 151 -4.42 7.43 2.85
C GLY A 151 -5.82 7.60 3.42
N MET A 152 -6.41 6.51 3.89
CA MET A 152 -7.69 6.47 4.61
C MET A 152 -7.49 5.81 5.99
N PRO A 153 -6.80 6.51 6.92
CA PRO A 153 -6.46 5.95 8.23
C PRO A 153 -7.70 5.70 9.09
N GLN A 154 -7.62 4.70 9.97
CA GLN A 154 -8.75 4.26 10.79
C GLN A 154 -8.48 4.46 12.29
N TRP A 155 -7.37 3.96 12.82
CA TRP A 155 -7.06 4.03 14.25
C TRP A 155 -5.55 3.90 14.53
N THR A 156 -5.17 3.97 15.82
CA THR A 156 -3.78 3.81 16.31
C THR A 156 -2.78 4.79 15.65
N ASP A 157 -1.71 4.30 15.03
CA ASP A 157 -0.64 5.05 14.38
C ASP A 157 -1.00 5.51 12.97
N GLN A 158 -2.06 4.95 12.38
CA GLN A 158 -2.45 5.22 10.99
C GLN A 158 -2.70 6.70 10.69
N PRO A 159 -3.36 7.50 11.56
CA PRO A 159 -3.52 8.93 11.31
C PRO A 159 -2.19 9.69 11.29
N THR A 160 -1.22 9.27 12.09
CA THR A 160 0.15 9.82 12.11
C THR A 160 0.86 9.45 10.81
N ASN A 161 0.79 8.19 10.39
CA ASN A 161 1.37 7.74 9.12
C ASN A 161 0.77 8.52 7.94
N ALA A 162 -0.56 8.71 7.93
CA ALA A 162 -1.26 9.50 6.91
C ALA A 162 -0.76 10.96 6.86
N LYS A 163 -0.47 11.57 8.00
CA LYS A 163 0.11 12.93 8.08
C LYS A 163 1.51 12.97 7.45
N PHE A 164 2.34 11.96 7.69
CA PHE A 164 3.66 11.87 7.08
C PHE A 164 3.59 11.64 5.57
N ILE A 165 2.69 10.74 5.13
CA ILE A 165 2.43 10.47 3.71
C ILE A 165 2.07 11.77 2.96
N GLU A 166 1.18 12.58 3.52
CA GLU A 166 0.67 13.80 2.87
C GLU A 166 1.63 14.98 2.98
N ASP A 167 2.10 15.31 4.18
CA ASP A 167 2.75 16.60 4.44
C ASP A 167 4.26 16.54 4.54
N VAL A 168 4.82 15.39 4.96
CA VAL A 168 6.26 15.24 5.20
C VAL A 168 6.93 14.67 3.97
N TRP A 169 6.57 13.44 3.60
CA TRP A 169 7.12 12.75 2.44
C TRP A 169 6.46 13.18 1.13
N LYS A 170 5.22 13.67 1.21
CA LYS A 170 4.44 14.16 0.05
C LYS A 170 4.38 13.09 -1.06
N ILE A 171 4.11 11.85 -0.66
CA ILE A 171 3.98 10.68 -1.55
C ILE A 171 2.53 10.24 -1.72
N GLY A 172 1.59 10.98 -1.14
CA GLY A 172 0.18 10.67 -1.24
C GLY A 172 -0.69 11.81 -0.73
N VAL A 173 -1.99 11.57 -0.69
CA VAL A 173 -3.00 12.46 -0.08
C VAL A 173 -3.73 11.75 1.03
N ARG A 174 -4.21 12.49 2.03
CA ARG A 174 -5.10 11.96 3.05
C ARG A 174 -6.54 12.32 2.69
N VAL A 175 -7.45 11.36 2.75
CA VAL A 175 -8.88 11.64 2.58
C VAL A 175 -9.39 12.51 3.73
N LYS A 176 -10.29 13.44 3.42
CA LYS A 176 -11.02 14.21 4.41
C LYS A 176 -12.19 13.40 4.97
N THR A 177 -12.39 13.49 6.28
CA THR A 177 -13.51 12.85 6.97
C THR A 177 -14.49 13.89 7.45
N ASP A 178 -15.75 13.51 7.66
CA ASP A 178 -16.68 14.30 8.46
C ASP A 178 -16.37 14.18 9.98
N GLU A 179 -17.23 14.80 10.80
CA GLU A 179 -17.10 14.81 12.26
C GLU A 179 -17.21 13.40 12.88
N GLU A 180 -17.82 12.45 12.19
CA GLU A 180 -17.96 11.05 12.62
C GLU A 180 -16.83 10.15 12.09
N GLY A 181 -15.87 10.71 11.37
CA GLY A 181 -14.77 9.95 10.76
C GLY A 181 -15.17 9.22 9.47
N PHE A 182 -16.34 9.51 8.91
CA PHE A 182 -16.81 8.92 7.67
C PHE A 182 -16.26 9.65 6.44
N VAL A 183 -16.01 8.90 5.36
CA VAL A 183 -15.42 9.42 4.12
C VAL A 183 -16.38 9.16 2.97
N SER A 184 -16.85 10.23 2.33
CA SER A 184 -17.77 10.10 1.19
C SER A 184 -17.08 9.56 -0.05
N LYS A 185 -17.86 8.96 -0.93
CA LYS A 185 -17.36 8.45 -2.22
C LYS A 185 -16.75 9.55 -3.08
N GLU A 186 -17.28 10.77 -3.03
CA GLU A 186 -16.76 11.91 -3.79
C GLU A 186 -15.34 12.28 -3.33
N GLU A 187 -15.08 12.24 -2.03
CA GLU A 187 -13.75 12.55 -1.50
C GLU A 187 -12.74 11.44 -1.84
N ILE A 188 -13.13 10.17 -1.71
CA ILE A 188 -12.27 9.04 -2.11
C ILE A 188 -11.95 9.14 -3.61
N ALA A 189 -12.95 9.34 -4.46
CA ALA A 189 -12.79 9.47 -5.90
C ALA A 189 -11.89 10.67 -6.27
N ARG A 190 -12.10 11.83 -5.63
CA ARG A 190 -11.27 13.02 -5.83
C ARG A 190 -9.80 12.74 -5.49
N CYS A 191 -9.54 12.08 -4.37
CA CYS A 191 -8.18 11.73 -3.95
C CYS A 191 -7.52 10.74 -4.91
N VAL A 192 -8.23 9.69 -5.33
CA VAL A 192 -7.74 8.73 -6.33
C VAL A 192 -7.39 9.43 -7.64
N VAL A 193 -8.29 10.27 -8.17
CA VAL A 193 -8.05 11.03 -9.41
C VAL A 193 -6.84 11.97 -9.28
N GLU A 194 -6.71 12.70 -8.16
CA GLU A 194 -5.55 13.57 -7.93
C GLU A 194 -4.23 12.80 -7.92
N VAL A 195 -4.18 11.62 -7.30
CA VAL A 195 -2.98 10.80 -7.26
C VAL A 195 -2.68 10.16 -8.62
N MET A 196 -3.70 9.71 -9.35
CA MET A 196 -3.52 9.05 -10.64
C MET A 196 -3.07 10.03 -11.74
N GLU A 197 -3.80 11.14 -11.94
CA GLU A 197 -3.59 12.04 -13.09
C GLU A 197 -3.35 13.51 -12.72
N GLY A 198 -3.62 13.90 -11.48
CA GLY A 198 -3.47 15.29 -11.01
C GLY A 198 -2.02 15.79 -11.00
N GLU A 199 -1.86 17.12 -10.98
CA GLU A 199 -0.55 17.76 -10.91
C GLU A 199 0.18 17.42 -9.59
N LYS A 200 -0.55 17.29 -8.47
CA LYS A 200 0.08 16.84 -7.22
C LYS A 200 0.47 15.37 -7.31
N GLY A 201 -0.31 14.53 -7.98
CA GLY A 201 0.02 13.13 -8.25
C GLY A 201 1.36 12.95 -8.98
N LYS A 202 1.67 13.81 -9.96
CA LYS A 202 2.98 13.82 -10.64
C LYS A 202 4.14 14.11 -9.67
N VAL A 203 3.95 15.06 -8.74
CA VAL A 203 4.94 15.38 -7.71
C VAL A 203 5.09 14.21 -6.72
N MET A 204 3.98 13.59 -6.30
CA MET A 204 3.99 12.43 -5.40
C MET A 204 4.76 11.25 -5.98
N ARG A 205 4.55 10.96 -7.27
CA ARG A 205 5.31 9.92 -7.99
C ARG A 205 6.81 10.20 -7.98
N LYS A 206 7.22 11.44 -8.26
CA LYS A 206 8.65 11.80 -8.19
C LYS A 206 9.22 11.62 -6.77
N ASN A 207 8.46 12.01 -5.76
CA ASN A 207 8.91 11.91 -4.37
C ASN A 207 9.04 10.45 -3.91
N VAL A 208 8.06 9.59 -4.25
CA VAL A 208 8.11 8.18 -3.84
C VAL A 208 9.22 7.42 -4.57
N GLU A 209 9.50 7.74 -5.83
CA GLU A 209 10.65 7.17 -6.56
C GLU A 209 11.99 7.54 -5.90
N ASN A 210 12.15 8.78 -5.42
CA ASN A 210 13.36 9.16 -4.67
C ASN A 210 13.48 8.37 -3.35
N LEU A 211 12.37 8.20 -2.61
CA LEU A 211 12.38 7.45 -1.36
C LEU A 211 12.63 5.96 -1.58
N LYS A 212 12.14 5.38 -2.67
CA LYS A 212 12.44 4.01 -3.10
C LYS A 212 13.94 3.79 -3.31
N VAL A 213 14.64 4.74 -3.93
CA VAL A 213 16.11 4.68 -4.08
C VAL A 213 16.79 4.71 -2.72
N LEU A 214 16.42 5.67 -1.85
CA LEU A 214 17.01 5.78 -0.50
C LEU A 214 16.75 4.54 0.37
N ALA A 215 15.57 3.94 0.25
CA ALA A 215 15.23 2.70 0.95
C ALA A 215 16.16 1.55 0.54
N ARG A 216 16.44 1.40 -0.76
CA ARG A 216 17.41 0.42 -1.26
C ARG A 216 18.83 0.73 -0.78
N GLU A 217 19.26 1.98 -0.85
CA GLU A 217 20.58 2.41 -0.38
C GLU A 217 20.79 2.15 1.12
N ALA A 218 19.75 2.34 1.94
CA ALA A 218 19.82 2.14 3.38
C ALA A 218 20.16 0.68 3.77
N ILE A 219 19.61 -0.29 3.03
CA ILE A 219 19.81 -1.72 3.32
C ILE A 219 20.92 -2.39 2.50
N SER A 220 21.39 -1.74 1.43
CA SER A 220 22.51 -2.24 0.63
C SER A 220 23.81 -2.23 1.44
N GLU A 221 24.83 -2.97 0.98
CA GLU A 221 26.13 -3.05 1.65
C GLU A 221 26.73 -1.64 1.89
N GLY A 222 27.09 -1.37 3.14
CA GLY A 222 27.59 -0.06 3.59
C GLY A 222 26.51 1.01 3.82
N GLY A 223 25.23 0.66 3.64
CA GLY A 223 24.06 1.48 3.95
C GLY A 223 23.88 1.74 5.45
N SER A 224 22.96 2.65 5.79
CA SER A 224 22.73 3.03 7.20
C SER A 224 22.13 1.90 8.04
N SER A 225 21.22 1.11 7.46
CA SER A 225 20.57 0.00 8.13
C SER A 225 21.46 -1.22 8.19
N ASP A 226 22.20 -1.49 7.11
CA ASP A 226 23.26 -2.52 7.05
C ASP A 226 24.29 -2.30 8.18
N LYS A 227 24.86 -1.09 8.29
CA LYS A 227 25.77 -0.73 9.39
C LYS A 227 25.14 -0.84 10.77
N SER A 228 23.86 -0.46 10.91
CA SER A 228 23.17 -0.55 12.20
C SER A 228 22.98 -2.01 12.64
N ILE A 229 22.76 -2.92 11.69
CA ILE A 229 22.68 -4.36 11.94
C ILE A 229 24.07 -4.90 12.29
N ASP A 230 25.12 -4.55 11.54
CA ASP A 230 26.50 -4.96 11.84
C ASP A 230 26.94 -4.54 13.24
N GLU A 231 26.66 -3.29 13.63
CA GLU A 231 26.94 -2.78 14.98
C GLU A 231 26.21 -3.59 16.06
N PHE A 232 24.95 -3.93 15.82
CA PHE A 232 24.16 -4.75 16.74
C PHE A 232 24.70 -6.18 16.87
N VAL A 233 25.07 -6.80 15.74
CA VAL A 233 25.67 -8.15 15.71
C VAL A 233 27.02 -8.16 16.44
N ALA A 234 27.85 -7.13 16.24
CA ALA A 234 29.14 -7.00 16.92
C ALA A 234 29.01 -6.85 18.44
N MET A 235 27.88 -6.36 18.97
CA MET A 235 27.61 -6.32 20.41
C MET A 235 27.28 -7.70 20.99
N MET A 236 26.97 -8.69 20.15
CA MET A 236 26.62 -10.06 20.57
C MET A 236 27.79 -11.04 20.52
N THR A 237 28.92 -10.65 19.92
CA THR A 237 30.14 -11.45 19.77
C THR A 237 31.21 -11.00 20.74
#